data_AF-A0A1S1N203-F1
#
_entry.id   AF-A0A1S1N203-F1
#
_cell.length_a   1.000
_cell.length_b   1.000
_cell.length_c   1.000
_cell.angle_alpha   90.00
_cell.angle_beta   90.00
_cell.angle_gamma   90.00
#
_symmetry.space_group_name_H-M   'P 1'
#
loop_
_entity.id
_entity.type
_entity.pdbx_description
1 polymer ?
#
loop_
_entity_poly.entity_id
_entity_poly.type
_entity_poly.pdbx_seq_one_letter_code
_entity_poly.pdbx_strand_id
1 'polypeptide(L)'
;MFSDTLIEPSVHPRYTKVTAQGQALSPWQGPWACVLDRQHNLLWEVKTDDESIHDGYWTYSWYDQGLGTENYGDCYFEAARCDTQDLIHHTNKQTLCGQNNWRLPTEHELASLIQPPARPGQPYIAYDYFAHIKKGDYWTSKAKVKLQQKFAHLKQGAKAVNFHSGEVVSLPYRNAAFVILVSDVTKTYSHTQLSSRDTSTTQ
;
A
#
# COMPACT_ATOMS: atom_id res chain seq x y z
N MET A 1 -16.80 -26.86 35.97
CA MET A 1 -17.10 -26.58 34.56
C MET A 1 -16.64 -25.16 34.30
N PHE A 2 -15.46 -25.00 33.70
CA PHE A 2 -15.01 -23.69 33.26
C PHE A 2 -15.72 -23.41 31.95
N SER A 3 -16.56 -22.38 31.94
CA SER A 3 -17.16 -21.87 30.72
C SER A 3 -16.04 -21.23 29.92
N ASP A 4 -15.54 -21.96 28.92
CA ASP A 4 -14.69 -21.40 27.86
C ASP A 4 -15.55 -20.39 27.11
N THR A 5 -15.53 -19.15 27.61
CA THR A 5 -16.06 -18.01 26.89
C THR A 5 -15.08 -17.80 25.76
N LEU A 6 -15.37 -18.36 24.58
CA LEU A 6 -14.61 -18.09 23.36
C LEU A 6 -14.54 -16.57 23.20
N ILE A 7 -13.37 -16.00 23.48
CA ILE A 7 -13.11 -14.59 23.20
C ILE A 7 -13.10 -14.49 21.68
N GLU A 8 -14.24 -14.12 21.11
CA GLU A 8 -14.34 -13.76 19.69
C GLU A 8 -13.22 -12.75 19.40
N PRO A 9 -12.32 -13.05 18.44
CA PRO A 9 -11.29 -12.13 18.01
C PRO A 9 -11.88 -10.74 17.80
N SER A 10 -11.38 -9.74 18.54
CA SER A 10 -11.86 -8.38 18.34
C SER A 10 -11.53 -7.96 16.91
N VAL A 11 -12.55 -7.90 16.05
CA VAL A 11 -12.40 -7.45 14.66
C VAL A 11 -11.99 -5.99 14.70
N HIS A 12 -10.93 -5.63 13.96
CA HIS A 12 -10.50 -4.24 13.90
C HIS A 12 -11.58 -3.39 13.22
N PRO A 13 -11.97 -2.23 13.80
CA PRO A 13 -13.12 -1.45 13.31
C PRO A 13 -12.93 -0.92 11.89
N ARG A 14 -11.70 -0.54 11.53
CA ARG A 14 -11.34 -0.02 10.21
C ARG A 14 -10.82 -1.06 9.21
N TYR A 15 -9.86 -1.89 9.61
CA TYR A 15 -9.10 -2.73 8.70
C TYR A 15 -9.58 -4.18 8.64
N THR A 16 -9.41 -4.80 7.48
CA THR A 16 -9.63 -6.24 7.28
C THR A 16 -8.58 -6.81 6.36
N LYS A 17 -7.96 -7.90 6.80
CA LYS A 17 -6.97 -8.65 6.02
C LYS A 17 -7.67 -9.35 4.86
N VAL A 18 -6.99 -9.39 3.72
CA VAL A 18 -7.51 -9.96 2.48
C VAL A 18 -6.44 -10.83 1.80
N THR A 19 -6.83 -12.03 1.32
CA THR A 19 -5.96 -12.94 0.56
C THR A 19 -5.57 -12.38 -0.80
N ALA A 20 -4.57 -12.97 -1.46
CA ALA A 20 -4.20 -12.61 -2.83
C ALA A 20 -5.33 -12.84 -3.86
N GLN A 21 -6.30 -13.69 -3.54
CA GLN A 21 -7.50 -13.95 -4.36
C GLN A 21 -8.66 -13.00 -4.02
N GLY A 22 -8.43 -12.06 -3.10
CA GLY A 22 -9.37 -11.04 -2.72
C GLY A 22 -10.27 -11.42 -1.56
N GLN A 23 -10.15 -12.60 -0.93
CA GLN A 23 -11.07 -13.05 0.14
C GLN A 23 -10.72 -12.46 1.52
N ALA A 24 -11.73 -12.02 2.27
CA ALA A 24 -11.58 -11.51 3.61
C ALA A 24 -11.11 -12.60 4.59
N LEU A 25 -10.22 -12.21 5.50
CA LEU A 25 -9.65 -13.07 6.52
C LEU A 25 -10.07 -12.60 7.92
N SER A 26 -10.12 -13.54 8.87
CA SER A 26 -10.25 -13.20 10.28
C SER A 26 -8.95 -12.54 10.80
N PRO A 27 -8.97 -11.82 11.93
CA PRO A 27 -7.81 -11.07 12.42
C PRO A 27 -6.53 -11.90 12.61
N TRP A 28 -6.68 -13.18 12.98
CA TRP A 28 -5.58 -14.12 13.28
C TRP A 28 -5.15 -14.96 12.08
N GLN A 29 -5.83 -14.86 10.94
CA GLN A 29 -5.49 -15.61 9.73
C GLN A 29 -4.44 -14.87 8.89
N GLY A 30 -3.68 -15.67 8.13
CA GLY A 30 -2.71 -15.22 7.14
C GLY A 30 -2.28 -16.39 6.25
N PRO A 31 -1.43 -16.13 5.23
CA PRO A 31 -0.94 -14.81 4.84
C PRO A 31 -2.04 -13.95 4.22
N TRP A 32 -1.88 -12.63 4.30
CA TRP A 32 -2.75 -11.67 3.61
C TRP A 32 -1.89 -10.83 2.65
N ALA A 33 -2.47 -10.47 1.53
CA ALA A 33 -1.80 -9.68 0.50
C ALA A 33 -2.32 -8.25 0.43
N CYS A 34 -3.53 -8.00 0.98
CA CYS A 34 -4.13 -6.68 1.02
C CYS A 34 -4.82 -6.38 2.34
N VAL A 35 -5.07 -5.08 2.56
CA VAL A 35 -5.88 -4.58 3.67
C VAL A 35 -7.03 -3.75 3.12
N LEU A 36 -8.26 -4.18 3.41
CA LEU A 36 -9.46 -3.39 3.18
C LEU A 36 -9.59 -2.33 4.27
N ASP A 37 -9.52 -1.06 3.88
CA ASP A 37 -9.84 0.10 4.71
C ASP A 37 -11.33 0.47 4.53
N ARG A 38 -12.15 0.06 5.51
CA ARG A 38 -13.61 0.33 5.49
C ARG A 38 -13.97 1.79 5.65
N GLN A 39 -13.09 2.60 6.24
CA GLN A 39 -13.40 4.01 6.48
C GLN A 39 -13.41 4.82 5.18
N HIS A 40 -12.47 4.51 4.28
CA HIS A 40 -12.34 5.22 3.00
C HIS A 40 -12.80 4.40 1.79
N ASN A 41 -13.22 3.14 2.02
CA ASN A 41 -13.57 2.20 0.97
C ASN A 41 -12.41 1.98 -0.03
N LEU A 42 -11.22 1.77 0.51
CA LEU A 42 -9.97 1.56 -0.23
C LEU A 42 -9.40 0.18 0.08
N LEU A 43 -8.74 -0.42 -0.91
CA LEU A 43 -7.95 -1.63 -0.74
C LEU A 43 -6.48 -1.27 -0.89
N TRP A 44 -5.67 -1.66 0.08
CA TRP A 44 -4.25 -1.35 0.13
C TRP A 44 -3.42 -2.60 -0.12
N GLU A 45 -2.34 -2.44 -0.88
CA GLU A 45 -1.30 -3.45 -1.04
C GLU A 45 -0.61 -3.68 0.31
N VAL A 46 -0.23 -4.92 0.60
CA VAL A 46 0.67 -5.24 1.71
C VAL A 46 2.01 -5.68 1.14
N LYS A 47 3.08 -5.04 1.62
CA LYS A 47 4.44 -5.33 1.17
C LYS A 47 4.92 -6.66 1.75
N THR A 48 5.88 -7.28 1.08
CA THR A 48 6.52 -8.55 1.46
C THR A 48 8.01 -8.33 1.80
N ASP A 49 8.72 -9.42 2.08
CA ASP A 49 10.17 -9.50 2.29
C ASP A 49 10.63 -10.82 1.65
N ASP A 50 10.54 -10.86 0.33
CA ASP A 50 10.65 -12.09 -0.49
C ASP A 50 11.21 -11.86 -1.90
N GLU A 51 11.79 -10.69 -2.14
CA GLU A 51 12.36 -10.23 -3.42
C GLU A 51 11.35 -10.21 -4.60
N SER A 52 10.06 -10.45 -4.35
CA SER A 52 9.02 -10.31 -5.36
C SER A 52 8.81 -8.85 -5.76
N ILE A 53 7.95 -8.58 -6.74
CA ILE A 53 7.58 -7.20 -7.09
C ILE A 53 7.00 -6.41 -5.90
N HIS A 54 6.47 -7.11 -4.89
CA HIS A 54 5.84 -6.54 -3.71
C HIS A 54 6.79 -6.36 -2.52
N ASP A 55 8.10 -6.59 -2.70
CA ASP A 55 9.06 -6.45 -1.61
C ASP A 55 9.08 -5.03 -1.04
N GLY A 56 9.08 -4.92 0.29
CA GLY A 56 9.10 -3.65 1.01
C GLY A 56 10.44 -2.92 1.01
N TYR A 57 11.53 -3.57 0.58
CA TYR A 57 12.84 -2.93 0.38
C TYR A 57 12.97 -2.27 -0.98
N TRP A 58 12.06 -2.53 -1.92
CA TRP A 58 12.08 -1.86 -3.23
C TRP A 58 11.71 -0.39 -3.12
N THR A 59 12.47 0.40 -3.86
CA THR A 59 12.21 1.82 -4.07
C THR A 59 12.13 2.09 -5.57
N TYR A 60 11.37 3.11 -5.91
CA TYR A 60 10.96 3.39 -7.28
C TYR A 60 11.29 4.85 -7.59
N SER A 61 11.72 5.13 -8.82
CA SER A 61 11.59 6.49 -9.34
C SER A 61 10.13 6.76 -9.68
N TRP A 62 9.75 8.03 -9.67
CA TRP A 62 8.40 8.42 -10.03
C TRP A 62 8.29 8.53 -11.55
N TYR A 63 7.46 7.68 -12.14
CA TYR A 63 7.11 7.68 -13.55
C TYR A 63 5.69 7.18 -13.77
N ASP A 64 4.92 7.90 -14.57
CA ASP A 64 3.55 7.53 -14.93
C ASP A 64 3.19 8.12 -16.30
N GLN A 65 2.83 7.25 -17.25
CA GLN A 65 2.32 7.61 -18.58
C GLN A 65 3.17 8.67 -19.31
N GLY A 66 4.49 8.50 -19.34
CA GLY A 66 5.40 9.43 -20.03
C GLY A 66 5.80 10.66 -19.23
N LEU A 67 5.31 10.81 -17.99
CA LEU A 67 5.73 11.85 -17.07
C LEU A 67 6.67 11.27 -16.02
N GLY A 68 7.82 11.89 -15.79
CA GLY A 68 8.72 11.54 -14.69
C GLY A 68 10.08 11.05 -15.16
N THR A 69 10.65 10.07 -14.44
CA THR A 69 11.94 9.46 -14.77
C THR A 69 11.83 7.95 -14.64
N GLU A 70 11.99 7.26 -15.78
CA GLU A 70 11.98 5.81 -15.85
C GLU A 70 13.19 5.21 -15.14
N ASN A 71 13.04 4.04 -14.52
CA ASN A 71 14.16 3.15 -14.19
C ASN A 71 15.28 3.73 -13.27
N TYR A 72 14.92 4.59 -12.31
CA TYR A 72 15.85 5.18 -11.34
C TYR A 72 15.61 4.69 -9.89
N GLY A 73 14.74 3.70 -9.70
CA GLY A 73 14.54 3.02 -8.42
C GLY A 73 15.66 2.02 -8.05
N ASP A 74 15.56 1.45 -6.86
CA ASP A 74 16.38 0.32 -6.42
C ASP A 74 15.48 -0.90 -6.17
N CYS A 75 15.44 -1.77 -7.17
CA CYS A 75 14.76 -3.05 -7.18
C CYS A 75 15.48 -3.99 -8.14
N TYR A 76 15.21 -5.29 -8.02
CA TYR A 76 15.90 -6.32 -8.80
C TYR A 76 14.95 -7.31 -9.51
N PHE A 77 13.63 -7.08 -9.43
CA PHE A 77 12.66 -7.89 -10.20
C PHE A 77 12.63 -7.53 -11.69
N GLU A 78 13.21 -6.37 -12.07
CA GLU A 78 13.43 -5.93 -13.44
C GLU A 78 14.94 -5.76 -13.73
N ALA A 79 15.35 -6.01 -14.98
CA ALA A 79 16.74 -5.87 -15.39
C ALA A 79 17.21 -4.40 -15.45
N ALA A 80 16.30 -3.49 -15.78
CA ALA A 80 16.60 -2.07 -15.99
C ALA A 80 16.46 -1.23 -14.71
N ARG A 81 16.27 -1.83 -13.53
CA ARG A 81 15.61 -1.20 -12.36
C ARG A 81 14.14 -0.92 -12.66
N CYS A 82 13.46 -0.20 -11.77
CA CYS A 82 12.02 0.01 -11.88
C CYS A 82 11.62 1.42 -11.49
N ASP A 83 10.41 1.75 -11.90
CA ASP A 83 9.68 2.95 -11.52
C ASP A 83 8.25 2.62 -11.09
N THR A 84 7.50 3.66 -10.72
CA THR A 84 6.12 3.49 -10.25
C THR A 84 5.20 2.87 -11.28
N GLN A 85 5.43 3.07 -12.59
CA GLN A 85 4.59 2.50 -13.63
C GLN A 85 4.79 0.99 -13.75
N ASP A 86 6.01 0.48 -13.58
CA ASP A 86 6.29 -0.96 -13.58
C ASP A 86 5.50 -1.67 -12.48
N LEU A 87 5.60 -1.17 -11.24
CA LEU A 87 4.87 -1.75 -10.10
C LEU A 87 3.36 -1.76 -10.35
N ILE A 88 2.81 -0.64 -10.86
CA ILE A 88 1.38 -0.52 -11.17
C ILE A 88 0.97 -1.53 -12.25
N HIS A 89 1.74 -1.63 -13.34
CA HIS A 89 1.44 -2.54 -14.44
C HIS A 89 1.43 -3.98 -13.95
N HIS A 90 2.51 -4.42 -13.31
CA HIS A 90 2.63 -5.81 -12.86
C HIS A 90 1.55 -6.17 -11.85
N THR A 91 1.27 -5.29 -10.88
CA THR A 91 0.21 -5.52 -9.88
C THR A 91 -1.17 -5.64 -10.53
N ASN A 92 -1.48 -4.77 -11.49
CA ASN A 92 -2.75 -4.82 -12.23
C ASN A 92 -2.87 -6.06 -13.11
N LYS A 93 -1.77 -6.49 -13.73
CA LYS A 93 -1.72 -7.73 -14.53
C LYS A 93 -1.89 -8.98 -13.67
N GLN A 94 -1.33 -8.98 -12.46
CA GLN A 94 -1.51 -10.05 -11.48
C GLN A 94 -2.91 -10.11 -10.89
N THR A 95 -3.71 -9.06 -11.07
CA THR A 95 -5.01 -8.90 -10.43
C THR A 95 -4.93 -9.05 -8.91
N LEU A 96 -3.92 -8.43 -8.28
CA LEU A 96 -3.65 -8.59 -6.85
C LEU A 96 -4.92 -8.36 -6.03
N CYS A 97 -5.26 -9.33 -5.17
CA CYS A 97 -6.48 -9.32 -4.36
C CYS A 97 -7.76 -9.20 -5.19
N GLY A 98 -7.78 -9.74 -6.40
CA GLY A 98 -8.93 -9.67 -7.31
C GLY A 98 -9.19 -8.29 -7.91
N GLN A 99 -8.23 -7.35 -7.86
CA GLN A 99 -8.35 -6.00 -8.40
C GLN A 99 -7.32 -5.73 -9.49
N ASN A 100 -7.68 -4.92 -10.48
CA ASN A 100 -6.82 -4.53 -11.61
C ASN A 100 -6.81 -3.01 -11.88
N ASN A 101 -7.23 -2.23 -10.88
CA ASN A 101 -7.29 -0.76 -10.88
C ASN A 101 -6.38 -0.16 -9.80
N TRP A 102 -5.27 -0.84 -9.48
CA TRP A 102 -4.23 -0.34 -8.60
C TRP A 102 -3.56 0.91 -9.17
N ARG A 103 -3.33 1.88 -8.30
CA ARG A 103 -2.75 3.20 -8.61
C ARG A 103 -1.87 3.69 -7.47
N LEU A 104 -1.06 4.72 -7.76
CA LEU A 104 -0.46 5.50 -6.68
C LEU A 104 -1.54 6.15 -5.82
N PRO A 105 -1.34 6.21 -4.49
CA PRO A 105 -2.24 6.90 -3.58
C PRO A 105 -2.11 8.41 -3.70
N THR A 106 -3.15 9.13 -3.33
CA THR A 106 -3.10 10.58 -3.12
C THR A 106 -2.40 10.92 -1.81
N GLU A 107 -2.00 12.18 -1.65
CA GLU A 107 -1.44 12.68 -0.38
C GLU A 107 -2.37 12.42 0.82
N HIS A 108 -3.68 12.67 0.65
CA HIS A 108 -4.67 12.47 1.71
C HIS A 108 -4.84 11.00 2.08
N GLU A 109 -4.85 10.10 1.08
CA GLU A 109 -4.97 8.66 1.32
C GLU A 109 -3.78 8.13 2.12
N LEU A 110 -2.54 8.47 1.74
CA LEU A 110 -1.36 8.09 2.52
C LEU A 110 -1.37 8.70 3.92
N ALA A 111 -1.68 9.99 4.04
CA ALA A 111 -1.74 10.66 5.33
C ALA A 111 -2.80 10.02 6.27
N SER A 112 -3.88 9.47 5.72
CA SER A 112 -4.93 8.79 6.49
C SER A 112 -4.47 7.47 7.15
N LEU A 113 -3.32 6.93 6.73
CA LEU A 113 -2.71 5.73 7.33
C LEU A 113 -1.78 6.07 8.50
N ILE A 114 -1.36 7.34 8.61
CA ILE A 114 -0.43 7.79 9.64
C ILE A 114 -1.11 7.70 11.00
N GLN A 115 -0.49 6.96 11.90
CA GLN A 115 -0.87 6.93 13.32
C GLN A 115 0.34 6.58 14.19
N PRO A 116 0.31 6.92 15.49
CA PRO A 116 1.37 6.51 16.40
C PRO A 116 1.58 4.98 16.35
N PRO A 117 2.83 4.50 16.29
CA PRO A 117 3.09 3.07 16.28
C PRO A 117 2.68 2.43 17.60
N ALA A 118 2.22 1.18 17.55
CA ALA A 118 1.90 0.40 18.75
C ALA A 118 3.15 0.08 19.60
N ARG A 119 4.35 0.06 18.99
CA ARG A 119 5.62 -0.20 19.65
C ARG A 119 6.70 0.81 19.25
N PRO A 120 7.59 1.23 20.17
CA PRO A 120 8.73 2.08 19.84
C PRO A 120 9.56 1.49 18.70
N GLY A 121 9.97 2.34 17.76
CA GLY A 121 10.84 1.93 16.64
C GLY A 121 10.10 1.43 15.39
N GLN A 122 8.78 1.22 15.40
CA GLN A 122 7.98 0.92 14.21
C GLN A 122 7.67 2.18 13.37
N PRO A 123 7.33 2.04 12.08
CA PRO A 123 6.79 3.15 11.28
C PRO A 123 5.42 3.61 11.81
N TYR A 124 5.03 4.84 11.47
CA TYR A 124 3.79 5.46 11.95
C TYR A 124 2.56 4.93 11.19
N ILE A 125 2.19 3.67 11.39
CA ILE A 125 1.07 2.99 10.73
C ILE A 125 0.58 1.79 11.57
N ALA A 126 -0.60 1.23 11.27
CA ALA A 126 -1.05 -0.07 11.79
C ALA A 126 -0.15 -1.21 11.30
N TYR A 127 1.05 -1.34 11.86
CA TYR A 127 2.08 -2.27 11.36
C TYR A 127 1.62 -3.73 11.30
N ASP A 128 0.72 -4.15 12.19
CA ASP A 128 0.16 -5.53 12.19
C ASP A 128 -0.75 -5.82 10.98
N TYR A 129 -1.15 -4.79 10.24
CA TYR A 129 -1.91 -4.87 8.99
C TYR A 129 -1.04 -4.53 7.78
N PHE A 130 -0.17 -3.53 7.91
CA PHE A 130 0.72 -3.04 6.88
C PHE A 130 2.16 -3.49 7.15
N ALA A 131 2.40 -4.79 6.94
CA ALA A 131 3.69 -5.39 7.15
C ALA A 131 4.75 -4.82 6.17
N HIS A 132 6.01 -4.89 6.58
CA HIS A 132 7.20 -4.53 5.79
C HIS A 132 7.28 -3.08 5.27
N ILE A 133 6.39 -2.20 5.73
CA ILE A 133 6.51 -0.75 5.56
C ILE A 133 7.78 -0.24 6.22
N LYS A 134 8.62 0.45 5.45
CA LYS A 134 9.84 1.11 5.91
C LYS A 134 9.57 2.53 6.37
N LYS A 135 10.48 3.06 7.18
CA LYS A 135 10.56 4.49 7.48
C LYS A 135 11.19 5.21 6.30
N GLY A 136 10.49 6.16 5.71
CA GLY A 136 11.00 6.92 4.56
C GLY A 136 9.87 7.60 3.79
N ASP A 137 10.23 8.14 2.65
CA ASP A 137 9.30 8.83 1.74
C ASP A 137 8.52 7.82 0.90
N TYR A 138 7.20 7.98 0.83
CA TYR A 138 6.29 7.19 -0.01
C TYR A 138 5.69 8.06 -1.10
N TRP A 139 5.86 7.67 -2.36
CA TRP A 139 5.34 8.41 -3.49
C TRP A 139 3.82 8.53 -3.47
N THR A 140 3.33 9.70 -3.90
CA THR A 140 1.92 9.94 -4.19
C THR A 140 1.70 10.15 -5.69
N SER A 141 0.45 10.17 -6.12
CA SER A 141 0.06 10.53 -7.49
C SER A 141 0.23 12.03 -7.82
N LYS A 142 0.56 12.89 -6.83
CA LYS A 142 0.69 14.33 -7.08
C LYS A 142 2.02 14.67 -7.75
N ALA A 143 1.97 14.82 -9.07
CA ALA A 143 3.10 15.24 -9.91
C ALA A 143 3.13 16.75 -10.21
N LYS A 144 4.09 17.15 -11.06
CA LYS A 144 4.30 18.52 -11.59
C LYS A 144 4.43 19.58 -10.50
N VAL A 145 4.93 19.19 -9.33
CA VAL A 145 5.13 20.09 -8.20
C VAL A 145 6.44 20.84 -8.37
N LYS A 146 6.38 22.17 -8.28
CA LYS A 146 7.57 23.02 -8.37
C LYS A 146 8.56 22.67 -7.26
N LEU A 147 9.77 22.29 -7.64
CA LEU A 147 10.84 22.01 -6.71
C LEU A 147 11.46 23.32 -6.21
N GLN A 148 11.83 23.33 -4.93
CA GLN A 148 12.40 24.49 -4.26
C GLN A 148 13.84 24.19 -3.80
N GLN A 149 14.53 25.24 -3.35
CA GLN A 149 15.86 25.15 -2.74
C GLN A 149 16.85 24.38 -3.64
N LYS A 150 17.56 23.38 -3.09
CA LYS A 150 18.58 22.59 -3.77
C LYS A 150 18.11 21.90 -5.05
N PHE A 151 16.80 21.70 -5.22
CA PHE A 151 16.23 21.01 -6.38
C PHE A 151 15.58 21.94 -7.41
N ALA A 152 15.67 23.26 -7.24
CA ALA A 152 15.06 24.23 -8.15
C ALA A 152 15.49 24.06 -9.62
N HIS A 153 16.74 23.65 -9.85
CA HIS A 153 17.29 23.40 -11.19
C HIS A 153 16.59 22.24 -11.94
N LEU A 154 15.99 21.30 -11.22
CA LEU A 154 15.22 20.18 -11.76
C LEU A 154 13.77 20.58 -12.10
N LYS A 155 13.38 21.82 -11.77
CA LYS A 155 12.08 22.47 -12.04
C LYS A 155 10.89 21.82 -11.32
N GLN A 156 10.58 20.56 -11.63
CA GLN A 156 9.39 19.87 -11.16
C GLN A 156 9.71 18.45 -10.66
N GLY A 157 8.85 17.96 -9.78
CA GLY A 157 8.87 16.59 -9.27
C GLY A 157 7.49 16.17 -8.77
N ALA A 158 7.47 15.23 -7.84
CA ALA A 158 6.23 14.72 -7.23
C ALA A 158 6.25 14.88 -5.70
N LYS A 159 5.07 14.75 -5.09
CA LYS A 159 4.93 14.71 -3.63
C LYS A 159 5.14 13.31 -3.09
N ALA A 160 5.72 13.24 -1.91
CA ALA A 160 5.81 12.04 -1.11
C ALA A 160 5.40 12.33 0.33
N VAL A 161 4.89 11.32 1.03
CA VAL A 161 4.56 11.37 2.46
C VAL A 161 5.62 10.58 3.23
N ASN A 162 6.24 11.20 4.23
CA ASN A 162 7.30 10.58 5.00
C ASN A 162 6.73 9.79 6.19
N PHE A 163 6.90 8.47 6.20
CA PHE A 163 6.35 7.57 7.24
C PHE A 163 7.20 7.53 8.53
N HIS A 164 8.21 8.40 8.64
CA HIS A 164 8.97 8.63 9.86
C HIS A 164 8.54 9.91 10.58
N SER A 165 8.36 11.03 9.85
CA SER A 165 7.97 12.34 10.41
C SER A 165 6.49 12.69 10.22
N GLY A 166 5.81 12.04 9.27
CA GLY A 166 4.46 12.37 8.83
C GLY A 166 4.36 13.57 7.88
N GLU A 167 5.49 14.15 7.47
CA GLU A 167 5.52 15.34 6.62
C GLU A 167 5.29 15.01 5.14
N VAL A 168 4.73 15.98 4.41
CA VAL A 168 4.63 15.93 2.95
C VAL A 168 5.81 16.67 2.32
N VAL A 169 6.64 15.97 1.56
CA VAL A 169 7.84 16.50 0.90
C VAL A 169 7.64 16.58 -0.61
N SER A 170 8.48 17.37 -1.30
CA SER A 170 8.52 17.43 -2.76
C SER A 170 9.88 16.97 -3.24
N LEU A 171 9.91 15.90 -4.03
CA LEU A 171 11.12 15.22 -4.45
C LEU A 171 11.24 15.22 -5.98
N PRO A 172 12.46 15.31 -6.53
CA PRO A 172 12.68 15.07 -7.96
C PRO A 172 12.18 13.70 -8.40
N TYR A 173 11.66 13.59 -9.63
CA TYR A 173 11.13 12.32 -10.15
C TYR A 173 12.14 11.17 -10.11
N ARG A 174 13.43 11.47 -10.32
CA ARG A 174 14.53 10.49 -10.30
C ARG A 174 14.90 9.96 -8.92
N ASN A 175 14.34 10.50 -7.83
CA ASN A 175 14.67 10.00 -6.50
C ASN A 175 14.06 8.60 -6.31
N ALA A 176 14.80 7.71 -5.68
CA ALA A 176 14.27 6.42 -5.26
C ALA A 176 13.48 6.63 -3.95
N ALA A 177 12.19 6.31 -3.95
CA ALA A 177 11.33 6.35 -2.77
C ALA A 177 10.41 5.13 -2.72
N PHE A 178 9.84 4.84 -1.54
CA PHE A 178 8.96 3.68 -1.35
C PHE A 178 7.61 3.90 -2.02
N VAL A 179 6.87 2.82 -2.25
CA VAL A 179 5.52 2.83 -2.79
C VAL A 179 4.68 1.78 -2.05
N ILE A 180 3.46 2.16 -1.73
CA ILE A 180 2.35 1.25 -1.41
C ILE A 180 1.21 1.61 -2.35
N LEU A 181 0.71 0.63 -3.11
CA LEU A 181 -0.40 0.87 -4.02
C LEU A 181 -1.74 0.85 -3.30
N VAL A 182 -2.70 1.56 -3.89
CA VAL A 182 -4.10 1.58 -3.45
C VAL A 182 -5.02 1.30 -4.63
N SER A 183 -6.15 0.70 -4.35
CA SER A 183 -7.23 0.44 -5.29
C SER A 183 -8.55 0.92 -4.71
N ASP A 184 -9.36 1.56 -5.54
CA ASP A 184 -10.74 1.88 -5.20
C ASP A 184 -11.57 0.59 -5.16
N VAL A 185 -12.35 0.39 -4.07
CA VAL A 185 -13.19 -0.80 -3.93
C VAL A 185 -14.46 -0.64 -4.75
N THR A 186 -14.58 -1.44 -5.81
CA THR A 186 -15.79 -1.48 -6.65
C THR A 186 -16.94 -2.20 -5.94
N LYS A 187 -18.18 -1.89 -6.31
CA LYS A 187 -19.37 -2.58 -5.76
C LYS A 187 -19.31 -4.10 -5.93
N THR A 188 -18.81 -4.57 -7.08
CA THR A 188 -18.64 -5.99 -7.38
C THR A 188 -17.71 -6.67 -6.37
N TYR A 189 -16.59 -6.01 -6.04
CA TYR A 189 -15.66 -6.49 -5.02
C TYR A 189 -16.33 -6.57 -3.63
N SER A 190 -17.08 -5.54 -3.24
CA SER A 190 -17.83 -5.55 -1.98
C SER A 190 -18.81 -6.72 -1.89
N HIS A 191 -19.53 -7.02 -2.98
CA HIS A 191 -20.48 -8.13 -3.01
C HIS A 191 -19.80 -9.49 -2.82
N THR A 192 -18.67 -9.75 -3.49
CA THR A 192 -17.92 -11.00 -3.33
C THR A 192 -17.36 -11.17 -1.91
N GLN A 193 -17.00 -10.07 -1.24
CA GLN A 193 -16.48 -10.09 0.14
C GLN A 193 -17.56 -10.15 1.22
N LEU A 194 -18.75 -9.65 0.93
CA LEU A 194 -19.91 -9.74 1.83
C LEU A 194 -20.58 -11.11 1.70
N SER A 195 -20.66 -11.67 0.49
CA SER A 195 -21.27 -13.00 0.27
C SER A 195 -20.46 -14.14 0.86
N SER A 196 -19.13 -13.99 1.00
CA SER A 196 -18.28 -15.00 1.64
C SER A 196 -18.46 -15.09 3.17
N ARG A 197 -19.27 -14.21 3.78
CA ARG A 197 -19.67 -14.32 5.20
C ARG A 197 -20.89 -15.20 5.43
N ASP A 198 -21.65 -15.56 4.39
CA ASP A 198 -22.93 -16.27 4.54
C ASP A 198 -22.87 -17.80 4.36
N THR A 199 -21.69 -18.40 4.15
CA THR A 199 -21.58 -19.86 3.92
C THR A 199 -20.98 -20.66 5.08
N SER A 200 -20.95 -20.13 6.31
CA SER A 200 -20.50 -20.87 7.50
C SER A 200 -21.60 -21.03 8.55
N THR A 201 -22.80 -21.45 8.16
CA THR A 201 -23.77 -22.03 9.10
C THR A 201 -24.74 -22.99 8.39
N THR A 202 -24.26 -24.18 7.97
CA THR A 202 -25.05 -25.43 8.00
C THR A 202 -24.22 -26.62 7.52
N GLN A 203 -23.75 -27.42 8.48
CA GLN A 203 -23.94 -28.88 8.54
C GLN A 203 -23.43 -29.41 9.88
#